data_AF-A0ABD3XET6-F1
#
_entry.id   AF-A0ABD3XET6-F1
#
_cell.length_a   1.000
_cell.length_b   1.000
_cell.length_c   1.000
_cell.angle_alpha   90.00
_cell.angle_beta   90.00
_cell.angle_gamma   90.00
#
_symmetry.space_group_name_H-M   'P 1'
#
loop_
_entity.id
_entity.type
_entity.pdbx_description
1 polymer ?
#
loop_
_entity_poly.entity_id
_entity_poly.type
_entity_poly.pdbx_seq_one_letter_code
_entity_poly.pdbx_strand_id
1 'polypeptide(L)'
;MLKRRIGSSVCWMSLIQRVTMKLINLLPSQISTLHNQSRLRILRAREDYLKEVLEEARETIAQVTTDKTKYRTFLEGLIAQGLCQLLETAVSIRCCKLDVDIVQEAIPGAIANYQKLSKGREINVTVDTENFLGPDVSGGVELVAQGSKFFVQNTLESRLSLISQQMVPELRAILFGDNANRKFYD
;
A
#
# COMPACT_ATOMS: atom_id res chain seq x y z
N MET A 1 26.08 74.41 14.52
CA MET A 1 24.91 73.48 14.44
C MET A 1 25.03 72.35 13.40
N LEU A 2 26.04 72.27 12.52
CA LEU A 2 26.10 71.23 11.46
C LEU A 2 26.63 69.84 11.86
N LYS A 3 27.41 69.71 12.95
CA LYS A 3 28.10 68.45 13.30
C LYS A 3 27.17 67.32 13.79
N ARG A 4 26.01 67.65 14.37
CA ARG A 4 25.00 66.65 14.79
C ARG A 4 24.23 66.04 13.62
N ARG A 5 24.14 66.73 12.48
CA ARG A 5 23.36 66.29 11.31
C ARG A 5 24.10 65.23 10.48
N ILE A 6 25.44 65.25 10.48
CA ILE A 6 26.31 64.30 9.75
C ILE A 6 26.42 62.95 10.46
N GLY A 7 26.57 62.93 11.80
CA GLY A 7 26.62 61.67 12.58
C GLY A 7 25.31 60.86 12.54
N SER A 8 24.17 61.57 12.45
CA SER A 8 22.87 60.96 12.18
C SER A 8 22.82 60.36 10.77
N SER A 9 23.28 61.06 9.74
CA SER A 9 23.27 60.57 8.35
C SER A 9 24.15 59.33 8.14
N VAL A 10 25.34 59.27 8.74
CA VAL A 10 26.24 58.09 8.64
C VAL A 10 25.68 56.89 9.42
N CYS A 11 25.06 57.12 10.58
CA CYS A 11 24.37 56.08 11.34
C CYS A 11 23.15 55.54 10.55
N TRP A 12 22.40 56.42 9.90
CA TRP A 12 21.29 56.06 9.02
C TRP A 12 21.75 55.27 7.80
N MET A 13 22.84 55.65 7.12
CA MET A 13 23.39 54.86 6.01
C MET A 13 23.89 53.49 6.47
N SER A 14 24.54 53.40 7.63
CA SER A 14 24.94 52.13 8.25
C SER A 14 23.75 51.22 8.59
N LEU A 15 22.66 51.82 9.09
CA LEU A 15 21.43 51.12 9.42
C LEU A 15 20.73 50.62 8.15
N ILE A 16 20.62 51.47 7.13
CA ILE A 16 20.06 51.14 5.82
C ILE A 16 20.88 50.00 5.20
N GLN A 17 22.22 50.08 5.22
CA GLN A 17 23.08 49.06 4.64
C GLN A 17 23.00 47.72 5.37
N ARG A 18 22.84 47.73 6.71
CA ARG A 18 22.58 46.50 7.48
C ARG A 18 21.20 45.91 7.20
N VAL A 19 20.17 46.74 7.07
CA VAL A 19 18.81 46.30 6.75
C VAL A 19 18.73 45.76 5.32
N THR A 20 19.36 46.43 4.34
CA THR A 20 19.40 45.97 2.95
C THR A 20 20.20 44.69 2.78
N MET A 21 21.37 44.56 3.41
CA MET A 21 22.12 43.28 3.42
C MET A 21 21.31 42.15 4.04
N LYS A 22 20.61 42.41 5.15
CA LYS A 22 19.75 41.39 5.80
C LYS A 22 18.58 40.99 4.89
N LEU A 23 17.95 41.95 4.21
CA LEU A 23 16.90 41.69 3.21
C LEU A 23 17.44 40.89 2.01
N ILE A 24 18.56 41.31 1.42
CA ILE A 24 19.19 40.65 0.26
C ILE A 24 19.57 39.19 0.58
N ASN A 25 20.05 38.93 1.81
CA ASN A 25 20.46 37.58 2.20
C ASN A 25 19.27 36.69 2.64
N LEU A 26 18.23 37.24 3.27
CA LEU A 26 17.07 36.45 3.71
C LEU A 26 16.05 36.17 2.59
N LEU A 27 15.76 37.16 1.73
CA LEU A 27 14.67 37.06 0.75
C LEU A 27 14.81 35.85 -0.20
N PRO A 28 15.99 35.54 -0.78
CA PRO A 28 16.15 34.37 -1.65
C PRO A 28 15.89 33.06 -0.91
N SER A 29 16.36 32.94 0.33
CA SER A 29 16.11 31.76 1.18
C SER A 29 14.61 31.62 1.46
N GLN A 30 13.94 32.70 1.87
CA GLN A 30 12.49 32.69 2.13
C GLN A 30 11.70 32.29 0.87
N ILE A 31 12.00 32.88 -0.29
CA ILE A 31 11.35 32.53 -1.58
C ILE A 31 11.61 31.06 -1.93
N SER A 32 12.83 30.56 -1.76
CA SER A 32 13.17 29.16 -2.02
C SER A 32 12.41 28.19 -1.11
N THR A 33 12.25 28.54 0.18
CA THR A 33 11.46 27.74 1.13
C THR A 33 9.98 27.73 0.76
N LEU A 34 9.41 28.87 0.36
CA LEU A 34 8.02 28.97 -0.09
C LEU A 34 7.77 28.14 -1.35
N HIS A 35 8.65 28.20 -2.35
CA HIS A 35 8.55 27.37 -3.55
C HIS A 35 8.61 25.87 -3.23
N ASN A 36 9.56 25.46 -2.38
CA ASN A 36 9.66 24.07 -1.96
C ASN A 36 8.42 23.63 -1.18
N GLN A 37 7.89 24.47 -0.29
CA GLN A 37 6.65 24.21 0.43
C GLN A 37 5.46 24.01 -0.52
N SER A 38 5.30 24.89 -1.52
CA SER A 38 4.25 24.75 -2.54
C SER A 38 4.39 23.44 -3.33
N ARG A 39 5.62 23.07 -3.72
CA ARG A 39 5.89 21.80 -4.41
C ARG A 39 5.55 20.59 -3.53
N LEU A 40 5.95 20.60 -2.26
CA LEU A 40 5.65 19.52 -1.32
C LEU A 40 4.14 19.40 -1.07
N ARG A 41 3.40 20.51 -1.03
CA ARG A 41 1.92 20.49 -0.91
C ARG A 41 1.27 19.77 -2.09
N ILE A 42 1.70 20.07 -3.32
CA ILE A 42 1.19 19.39 -4.52
C ILE A 42 1.49 17.89 -4.47
N LEU A 43 2.73 17.51 -4.10
CA LEU A 43 3.11 16.11 -4.00
C LEU A 43 2.29 15.36 -2.94
N ARG A 44 2.02 15.99 -1.79
CA ARG A 44 1.15 15.44 -0.75
C ARG A 44 -0.27 15.24 -1.26
N ALA A 45 -0.86 16.27 -1.87
CA ALA A 45 -2.22 16.17 -2.41
C ALA A 45 -2.37 15.04 -3.44
N ARG A 46 -1.36 14.82 -4.28
CA ARG A 46 -1.35 13.70 -5.24
C ARG A 46 -1.28 12.33 -4.55
N GLU A 47 -0.46 12.22 -3.51
CA GLU A 47 -0.33 10.98 -2.74
C GLU A 47 -1.61 10.69 -1.95
N ASP A 48 -2.24 11.72 -1.38
CA ASP A 48 -3.49 11.59 -0.63
C ASP A 48 -4.63 11.15 -1.56
N TYR A 49 -4.74 11.74 -2.76
CA TYR A 49 -5.72 11.28 -3.76
C TYR A 49 -5.49 9.83 -4.20
N LEU A 50 -4.24 9.41 -4.36
CA LEU A 50 -3.93 8.02 -4.69
C LEU A 50 -4.37 7.06 -3.56
N LYS A 51 -4.18 7.46 -2.30
CA LYS A 51 -4.68 6.68 -1.16
C LYS A 51 -6.20 6.59 -1.16
N GLU A 52 -6.91 7.68 -1.42
CA GLU A 52 -8.38 7.69 -1.51
C GLU A 52 -8.88 6.69 -2.55
N VAL A 53 -8.27 6.67 -3.74
CA VAL A 53 -8.62 5.71 -4.81
C VAL A 53 -8.34 4.26 -4.39
N LEU A 54 -7.25 4.01 -3.67
CA LEU A 54 -6.91 2.66 -3.19
C LEU A 54 -7.86 2.19 -2.07
N GLU A 55 -8.30 3.10 -1.20
CA GLU A 55 -9.31 2.78 -0.17
C GLU A 55 -10.67 2.48 -0.81
N GLU A 56 -11.10 3.24 -1.84
CA GLU A 56 -12.32 2.92 -2.61
C GLU A 56 -12.24 1.54 -3.28
N ALA A 57 -11.07 1.19 -3.83
CA ALA A 57 -10.83 -0.15 -4.38
C ALA A 57 -10.93 -1.23 -3.30
N ARG A 58 -10.44 -0.96 -2.08
CA ARG A 58 -10.54 -1.87 -0.94
C ARG A 58 -12.00 -2.11 -0.54
N GLU A 59 -12.80 -1.05 -0.45
CA GLU A 59 -14.24 -1.14 -0.17
C GLU A 59 -14.98 -1.94 -1.25
N THR A 60 -14.62 -1.74 -2.52
CA THR A 60 -15.21 -2.49 -3.64
C THR A 60 -14.86 -3.98 -3.58
N ILE A 61 -13.64 -4.34 -3.20
CA ILE A 61 -13.22 -5.73 -3.04
C ILE A 61 -13.97 -6.41 -1.88
N ALA A 62 -14.28 -5.67 -0.81
CA ALA A 62 -15.11 -6.20 0.26
C ALA A 62 -16.53 -6.60 -0.21
N GLN A 63 -17.05 -5.98 -1.27
CA GLN A 63 -18.35 -6.37 -1.84
C GLN A 63 -18.30 -7.73 -2.56
N VAL A 64 -17.12 -8.19 -3.01
CA VAL A 64 -16.98 -9.49 -3.70
C VAL A 64 -17.31 -10.66 -2.78
N THR A 65 -17.17 -10.50 -1.47
CA THR A 65 -17.49 -11.54 -0.49
C THR A 65 -19.00 -11.75 -0.32
N THR A 66 -19.84 -10.83 -0.82
CA THR A 66 -21.31 -10.99 -0.77
C THR A 66 -21.81 -12.11 -1.69
N ASP A 67 -21.15 -12.31 -2.85
CA ASP A 67 -21.47 -13.36 -3.81
C ASP A 67 -20.79 -14.69 -3.42
N LYS A 68 -21.46 -15.48 -2.55
CA LYS A 68 -20.91 -16.73 -2.01
C LYS A 68 -20.39 -17.72 -3.06
N THR A 69 -21.04 -17.83 -4.21
CA THR A 69 -20.64 -18.76 -5.29
C THR A 69 -19.33 -18.34 -5.94
N LYS A 70 -19.20 -17.05 -6.31
CA LYS A 70 -17.97 -16.49 -6.88
C LYS A 70 -16.85 -16.50 -5.86
N TYR A 71 -17.16 -16.13 -4.61
CA TYR A 71 -16.21 -16.10 -3.53
C TYR A 71 -15.66 -17.49 -3.21
N ARG A 72 -16.50 -18.54 -3.24
CA ARG A 72 -16.05 -19.94 -3.11
C ARG A 72 -15.03 -20.30 -4.19
N THR A 73 -15.33 -20.10 -5.47
CA THR A 73 -14.40 -20.42 -6.56
C THR A 73 -13.10 -19.62 -6.44
N PHE A 74 -13.18 -18.37 -5.97
CA PHE A 74 -12.01 -17.55 -5.71
C PHE A 74 -11.16 -18.10 -4.55
N LEU A 75 -11.79 -18.51 -3.45
CA LEU A 75 -11.12 -19.16 -2.31
C LEU A 75 -10.46 -20.47 -2.70
N GLU A 76 -11.09 -21.29 -3.55
CA GLU A 76 -10.48 -22.52 -4.10
C GLU A 76 -9.14 -22.22 -4.78
N GLY A 77 -9.08 -21.15 -5.59
CA GLY A 77 -7.85 -20.67 -6.23
C GLY A 77 -6.82 -20.16 -5.23
N LEU A 78 -7.24 -19.38 -4.23
CA LEU A 78 -6.34 -18.85 -3.20
C LEU A 78 -5.70 -19.95 -2.34
N ILE A 79 -6.49 -20.95 -1.97
CA ILE A 79 -6.01 -22.11 -1.21
C ILE A 79 -5.03 -22.88 -2.08
N ALA A 80 -5.40 -23.24 -3.32
CA ALA A 80 -4.51 -23.97 -4.22
C ALA A 80 -3.17 -23.25 -4.45
N GLN A 81 -3.20 -21.93 -4.64
CA GLN A 81 -1.99 -21.12 -4.77
C GLN A 81 -1.13 -21.18 -3.50
N GLY A 82 -1.73 -21.06 -2.32
CA GLY A 82 -1.03 -21.15 -1.04
C GLY A 82 -0.38 -22.53 -0.82
N LEU A 83 -1.09 -23.60 -1.18
CA LEU A 83 -0.55 -24.97 -1.11
C LEU A 83 0.66 -25.14 -2.05
N CYS A 84 0.58 -24.58 -3.27
CA CYS A 84 1.71 -24.57 -4.21
C CYS A 84 2.91 -23.76 -3.72
N GLN A 85 2.71 -22.74 -2.87
CA GLN A 85 3.80 -21.96 -2.29
C GLN A 85 4.45 -22.65 -1.10
N LEU A 86 3.67 -23.35 -0.27
CA LEU A 86 4.17 -24.08 0.90
C LEU A 86 4.85 -25.41 0.53
N LEU A 87 4.29 -26.17 -0.42
CA LEU A 87 4.78 -27.49 -0.85
C LEU A 87 4.94 -28.52 0.30
N GLU A 88 4.16 -28.36 1.36
CA GLU A 88 4.17 -29.22 2.55
C GLU A 88 3.09 -30.31 2.50
N THR A 89 3.24 -31.37 3.30
CA THR A 89 2.30 -32.51 3.33
C THR A 89 1.10 -32.28 4.26
N ALA A 90 1.24 -31.42 5.27
CA ALA A 90 0.20 -31.09 6.22
C ALA A 90 0.09 -29.57 6.38
N VAL A 91 -1.10 -29.03 6.13
CA VAL A 91 -1.38 -27.59 6.17
C VAL A 91 -2.67 -27.34 6.96
N SER A 92 -2.63 -26.35 7.85
CA SER A 92 -3.78 -25.81 8.56
C SER A 92 -4.18 -24.45 7.97
N ILE A 93 -5.45 -24.25 7.67
CA ILE A 93 -5.99 -22.99 7.13
C ILE A 93 -6.63 -22.18 8.25
N ARG A 94 -6.25 -20.91 8.36
CA ARG A 94 -6.94 -19.90 9.17
C ARG A 94 -7.77 -19.02 8.25
N CYS A 95 -9.02 -18.78 8.65
CA CYS A 95 -9.97 -17.96 7.91
C CYS A 95 -10.79 -17.09 8.86
N CYS A 96 -11.65 -16.23 8.31
CA CYS A 96 -12.61 -15.48 9.11
C CYS A 96 -13.72 -16.43 9.60
N LYS A 97 -14.28 -16.18 10.80
CA LYS A 97 -15.33 -17.02 11.39
C LYS A 97 -16.56 -17.19 10.51
N LEU A 98 -16.89 -16.18 9.72
CA LEU A 98 -18.04 -16.17 8.81
C LEU A 98 -17.81 -17.04 7.57
N ASP A 99 -16.54 -17.30 7.22
CA ASP A 99 -16.15 -17.97 5.97
C ASP A 99 -15.84 -19.45 6.16
N VAL A 100 -15.89 -19.97 7.39
CA VAL A 100 -15.51 -21.35 7.74
C VAL A 100 -16.24 -22.37 6.87
N ASP A 101 -17.56 -22.23 6.72
CA ASP A 101 -18.38 -23.15 5.93
C ASP A 101 -17.97 -23.13 4.44
N ILE A 102 -17.75 -21.94 3.89
CA ILE A 102 -17.37 -21.75 2.48
C ILE A 102 -15.96 -22.30 2.23
N VAL A 103 -15.04 -22.06 3.16
CA VAL A 103 -13.67 -22.60 3.09
C VAL A 103 -13.70 -24.13 3.16
N GLN A 104 -14.51 -24.71 4.04
CA GLN A 104 -14.64 -26.16 4.15
C GLN A 104 -15.18 -26.80 2.86
N GLU A 105 -16.12 -26.12 2.19
CA GLU A 105 -16.62 -26.54 0.87
C GLU A 105 -15.59 -26.35 -0.27
N ALA A 106 -14.68 -25.38 -0.15
CA ALA A 106 -13.65 -25.06 -1.13
C ALA A 106 -12.43 -26.00 -1.06
N ILE A 107 -12.09 -26.55 0.12
CA ILE A 107 -10.95 -27.46 0.30
C ILE A 107 -10.87 -28.59 -0.73
N PRO A 108 -11.93 -29.39 -0.99
CA PRO A 108 -11.83 -30.50 -1.95
C PRO A 108 -11.51 -30.03 -3.37
N GLY A 109 -12.07 -28.89 -3.81
CA GLY A 109 -11.76 -28.28 -5.10
C GLY A 109 -10.31 -27.78 -5.17
N ALA A 110 -9.83 -27.17 -4.09
CA ALA A 110 -8.45 -26.70 -3.98
C ALA A 110 -7.44 -27.86 -4.00
N ILE A 111 -7.71 -28.96 -3.31
CA ILE A 111 -6.86 -30.17 -3.30
C ILE A 111 -6.79 -30.76 -4.72
N ALA A 112 -7.93 -30.89 -5.41
CA ALA A 112 -7.95 -31.39 -6.77
C ALA A 112 -7.13 -30.52 -7.73
N ASN A 113 -7.20 -29.19 -7.58
CA ASN A 113 -6.39 -28.25 -8.36
C ASN A 113 -4.90 -28.34 -8.03
N TYR A 114 -4.56 -28.45 -6.74
CA TYR A 114 -3.17 -28.66 -6.31
C TYR A 114 -2.58 -29.96 -6.84
N GLN A 115 -3.31 -31.07 -6.77
CA GLN A 115 -2.85 -32.37 -7.28
C GLN A 115 -2.55 -32.35 -8.78
N LYS A 116 -3.35 -31.62 -9.57
CA LYS A 116 -3.08 -31.40 -11.00
C LYS A 116 -1.78 -30.64 -11.24
N LEU A 117 -1.52 -29.60 -10.45
CA LEU A 117 -0.31 -28.76 -10.59
C LEU A 117 0.95 -29.46 -10.06
N SER A 118 0.82 -30.19 -8.95
CA SER A 118 1.92 -30.80 -8.19
C SER A 118 2.23 -32.24 -8.59
N LYS A 119 1.72 -32.70 -9.74
CA LYS A 119 1.93 -34.06 -10.29
C LYS A 119 1.54 -35.18 -9.32
N GLY A 120 0.41 -35.03 -8.63
CA GLY A 120 -0.18 -36.09 -7.80
C GLY A 120 0.37 -36.20 -6.37
N ARG A 121 1.01 -35.16 -5.82
CA ARG A 121 1.35 -35.13 -4.39
C ARG A 121 0.08 -35.05 -3.53
N GLU A 122 -0.02 -35.95 -2.56
CA GLU A 122 -1.07 -35.91 -1.55
C GLU A 122 -0.78 -34.84 -0.50
N ILE A 123 -1.85 -34.25 0.02
CA ILE A 123 -1.78 -33.19 1.01
C ILE A 123 -2.96 -33.31 1.97
N ASN A 124 -2.69 -33.18 3.26
CA ASN A 124 -3.72 -33.12 4.29
C ASN A 124 -3.97 -31.65 4.66
N VAL A 125 -5.19 -31.19 4.41
CA VAL A 125 -5.61 -29.81 4.66
C VAL A 125 -6.67 -29.82 5.75
N THR A 126 -6.43 -29.08 6.82
CA THR A 126 -7.33 -28.95 7.98
C THR A 126 -7.67 -27.48 8.19
N VAL A 127 -8.84 -27.17 8.77
CA VAL A 127 -9.21 -25.81 9.17
C VAL A 127 -8.89 -25.65 10.65
N ASP A 128 -8.17 -24.58 11.00
CA ASP A 128 -7.90 -24.20 12.39
C ASP A 128 -9.15 -23.53 12.98
N THR A 129 -9.74 -24.14 14.00
CA THR A 129 -10.92 -23.64 14.71
C THR A 129 -10.59 -22.88 15.99
N GLU A 130 -9.31 -22.81 16.37
CA GLU A 130 -8.84 -22.12 17.56
C GLU A 130 -8.33 -20.72 17.21
N ASN A 131 -7.66 -20.56 16.05
CA ASN A 131 -7.09 -19.29 15.61
C ASN A 131 -7.76 -18.80 14.31
N PHE A 132 -8.66 -17.83 14.44
CA PHE A 132 -9.30 -17.15 13.30
C PHE A 132 -8.59 -15.85 12.93
N LEU A 133 -8.79 -15.41 11.69
CA LEU A 133 -8.37 -14.08 11.25
C LEU A 133 -9.16 -13.00 12.03
N GLY A 134 -8.52 -11.84 12.24
CA GLY A 134 -9.14 -10.71 12.94
C GLY A 134 -10.38 -10.15 12.21
N PRO A 135 -11.27 -9.44 12.93
CA PRO A 135 -12.51 -8.92 12.36
C PRO A 135 -12.29 -7.83 11.29
N ASP A 136 -11.11 -7.22 11.25
CA ASP A 136 -10.75 -6.17 10.29
C ASP A 136 -10.41 -6.71 8.89
N VAL A 137 -10.38 -8.04 8.73
CA VAL A 137 -10.10 -8.71 7.47
C VAL A 137 -11.41 -9.01 6.75
N SER A 138 -11.56 -8.44 5.56
CA SER A 138 -12.77 -8.56 4.74
C SER A 138 -12.93 -9.97 4.16
N GLY A 139 -11.82 -10.71 4.00
CA GLY A 139 -11.84 -12.10 3.56
C GLY A 139 -10.49 -12.67 3.15
N GLY A 140 -10.54 -13.89 2.63
CA GLY A 140 -9.37 -14.68 2.22
C GLY A 140 -8.90 -15.66 3.28
N VAL A 141 -7.70 -16.22 3.06
CA VAL A 141 -7.18 -17.34 3.86
C VAL A 141 -5.70 -17.14 4.18
N GLU A 142 -5.31 -17.62 5.35
CA GLU A 142 -3.91 -17.78 5.73
C GLU A 142 -3.62 -19.28 5.86
N LEU A 143 -2.60 -19.77 5.16
CA LEU A 143 -2.20 -21.16 5.22
C LEU A 143 -0.98 -21.29 6.12
N VAL A 144 -0.99 -22.26 7.01
CA VAL A 144 0.04 -22.47 8.02
C VAL A 144 0.53 -23.91 7.95
N ALA A 145 1.85 -24.10 8.00
CA ALA A 145 2.49 -25.41 8.00
C ALA A 145 3.50 -25.55 9.15
N GLN A 146 3.82 -26.80 9.51
CA GLN A 146 4.76 -27.17 10.56
C GLN A 146 4.53 -26.44 11.91
N GLY A 147 3.29 -26.36 12.38
CA GLY A 147 2.96 -25.78 13.69
C GLY A 147 3.27 -24.28 13.81
N SER A 148 2.87 -23.49 12.81
CA SER A 148 3.08 -22.03 12.75
C SER A 148 4.49 -21.54 12.40
N LYS A 149 5.38 -22.41 11.92
CA LYS A 149 6.72 -22.00 11.45
C LYS A 149 6.68 -21.34 10.08
N PHE A 150 5.88 -21.89 9.17
CA PHE A 150 5.71 -21.38 7.82
C PHE A 150 4.26 -20.95 7.64
N PHE A 151 4.05 -19.73 7.15
CA PHE A 151 2.72 -19.24 6.85
C PHE A 151 2.72 -18.45 5.55
N VAL A 152 1.59 -18.53 4.84
CA VAL A 152 1.32 -17.79 3.61
C VAL A 152 0.02 -17.02 3.80
N GLN A 153 0.13 -15.69 3.82
CA GLN A 153 -1.00 -14.80 3.99
C GLN A 153 -1.60 -14.42 2.62
N ASN A 154 -2.69 -15.10 2.26
CA ASN A 154 -3.48 -14.85 1.04
C ASN A 154 -4.82 -14.19 1.37
N THR A 155 -4.80 -13.14 2.20
CA THR A 155 -5.97 -12.29 2.42
C THR A 155 -6.20 -11.36 1.24
N LEU A 156 -7.45 -10.89 1.08
CA LEU A 156 -7.81 -9.94 0.02
C LEU A 156 -6.99 -8.65 0.11
N GLU A 157 -6.80 -8.13 1.33
CA GLU A 157 -6.04 -6.91 1.59
C GLU A 157 -4.56 -7.08 1.30
N SER A 158 -3.96 -8.23 1.66
CA SER A 158 -2.56 -8.52 1.34
C SER A 158 -2.34 -8.51 -0.18
N ARG A 159 -3.25 -9.14 -0.93
CA ARG A 159 -3.19 -9.17 -2.39
C ARG A 159 -3.39 -7.79 -3.00
N LEU A 160 -4.36 -7.02 -2.51
CA LEU A 160 -4.57 -5.65 -2.97
C LEU A 160 -3.30 -4.82 -2.73
N SER A 161 -2.74 -4.85 -1.51
CA SER A 161 -1.53 -4.09 -1.18
C SER A 161 -0.35 -4.45 -2.08
N LEU A 162 -0.14 -5.75 -2.35
CA LEU A 162 0.92 -6.23 -3.25
C LEU A 162 0.73 -5.70 -4.68
N ILE A 163 -0.50 -5.79 -5.21
CA ILE A 163 -0.81 -5.29 -6.55
C ILE A 163 -0.68 -3.77 -6.60
N SER A 164 -1.22 -3.06 -5.61
CA SER A 164 -1.15 -1.60 -5.54
C SER A 164 0.29 -1.10 -5.58
N GLN A 165 1.21 -1.72 -4.84
CA GLN A 165 2.63 -1.34 -4.84
C GLN A 165 3.26 -1.45 -6.24
N GLN A 166 2.91 -2.49 -6.99
CA GLN A 166 3.41 -2.69 -8.36
C GLN A 166 2.76 -1.72 -9.35
N MET A 167 1.47 -1.40 -9.16
CA MET A 167 0.68 -0.59 -10.08
C MET A 167 0.77 0.92 -9.81
N VAL A 168 1.31 1.37 -8.67
CA VAL A 168 1.44 2.81 -8.33
C VAL A 168 2.08 3.64 -9.45
N PRO A 169 3.16 3.21 -10.13
CA PRO A 169 3.75 3.99 -11.21
C PRO A 169 2.77 4.23 -12.37
N GLU A 170 2.01 3.21 -12.75
CA GLU A 170 1.02 3.27 -13.82
C GLU A 170 -0.19 4.11 -13.41
N LEU A 171 -0.70 3.93 -12.19
CA LEU A 171 -1.78 4.74 -11.64
C LEU A 171 -1.41 6.23 -11.61
N ARG A 172 -0.17 6.57 -11.24
CA ARG A 172 0.30 7.97 -11.26
C ARG A 172 0.33 8.53 -12.67
N ALA A 173 0.74 7.75 -13.67
CA ALA A 173 0.74 8.17 -15.06
C ALA A 173 -0.69 8.40 -15.59
N ILE A 174 -1.62 7.50 -15.27
CA ILE A 174 -3.03 7.62 -15.66
C ILE A 174 -3.70 8.84 -15.01
N LEU A 175 -3.48 9.04 -13.71
CA LEU A 175 -4.17 10.10 -12.94
C LEU A 175 -3.57 11.49 -13.15
N PHE A 176 -2.24 11.59 -13.29
CA PHE A 176 -1.54 12.87 -13.31
C PHE A 176 -0.78 13.16 -14.60
N GLY A 177 -0.84 12.24 -15.57
CA GLY A 177 -0.11 12.31 -16.82
C GLY A 177 1.35 11.85 -16.69
N ASP A 178 1.96 11.59 -17.85
CA ASP A 178 3.36 11.22 -17.92
C ASP A 178 4.30 12.35 -17.53
N ASN A 179 5.44 11.98 -16.96
CA ASN A 179 6.48 12.94 -16.67
C ASN A 179 7.20 13.33 -17.97
N ALA A 180 6.98 14.56 -18.45
CA ALA A 180 7.62 15.11 -19.65
C ALA A 180 9.16 15.05 -19.62
N ASN A 181 9.78 14.94 -18.43
CA ASN A 181 11.23 14.84 -18.28
C ASN A 181 11.75 13.39 -18.27
N ARG A 182 10.88 12.37 -18.28
CA ARG A 182 11.29 10.96 -18.33
C ARG A 182 11.58 10.57 -19.77
N LYS A 183 12.87 10.36 -20.09
CA LYS A 183 13.33 9.99 -21.44
C LYS A 183 13.55 8.49 -21.65
N PHE A 184 13.70 7.72 -20.57
CA PHE A 184 14.01 6.29 -20.62
C PHE A 184 13.04 5.51 -19.73
N TYR A 185 12.67 4.32 -20.21
CA TYR A 185 11.71 3.41 -19.57
C TYR A 185 12.34 2.08 -19.12
N ASP A 186 13.66 1.95 -19.31
CA ASP A 186 14.47 0.77 -18.94
C ASP A 186 14.60 0.58 -17.42
#